data_AF-A0A661BAE7-F1
#
_entry.id   AF-A0A661BAE7-F1
#
_cell.length_a   1.000
_cell.length_b   1.000
_cell.length_c   1.000
_cell.angle_alpha   90.00
_cell.angle_beta   90.00
_cell.angle_gamma   90.00
#
_symmetry.space_group_name_H-M   'P 1'
#
loop_
_entity.id
_entity.type
_entity.pdbx_description
1 polymer ?
#
loop_
_entity_poly.entity_id
_entity_poly.type
_entity_poly.pdbx_seq_one_letter_code
_entity_poly.pdbx_strand_id
1 'polypeptide(L)' 'MNNKKIMLKHGEGGMATKRLIDNVFANKLNNPILARMEDSAIIQIDGVKYAFT' A
#
# COMPACT_ATOMS: atom_id res chain seq x y z
N MET A 1 21.62 -9.65 -12.69
CA MET A 1 20.54 -10.58 -12.28
C MET A 1 19.34 -9.78 -11.80
N ASN A 2 18.18 -9.95 -12.42
CA ASN A 2 16.96 -9.27 -12.01
C ASN A 2 16.45 -9.94 -10.72
N ASN A 3 16.85 -9.41 -9.56
CA ASN A 3 16.66 -10.05 -8.27
C ASN A 3 15.22 -9.87 -7.78
N LYS A 4 14.29 -10.67 -8.34
CA LYS A 4 12.85 -10.71 -7.98
C LYS A 4 12.60 -11.40 -6.63
N LYS A 5 13.46 -11.17 -5.63
CA LYS A 5 13.33 -11.78 -4.30
C LYS A 5 12.96 -10.72 -3.28
N ILE A 6 12.08 -11.07 -2.35
CA ILE A 6 11.85 -10.27 -1.14
C ILE A 6 13.08 -10.41 -0.24
N MET A 7 13.49 -9.29 0.35
CA MET A 7 14.65 -9.16 1.23
C MET A 7 14.19 -8.47 2.52
N LEU A 8 14.96 -8.59 3.61
CA LEU A 8 14.63 -7.96 4.90
C LEU A 8 14.33 -6.45 4.78
N LYS A 9 15.15 -5.71 4.02
CA LYS A 9 14.93 -4.28 3.74
C LYS A 9 13.55 -3.91 3.17
N HIS A 10 12.84 -4.86 2.55
CA HIS A 10 11.48 -4.60 2.04
C HIS A 10 10.42 -4.62 3.17
N GLY A 11 10.75 -5.10 4.38
CA GLY A 11 9.87 -5.10 5.55
C GLY A 11 10.27 -4.11 6.66
N GLU A 12 11.37 -3.37 6.49
CA GLU A 12 11.89 -2.44 7.50
C GLU A 12 11.14 -1.08 7.53
N GLY A 13 10.21 -0.83 6.60
CA GLY A 13 9.38 0.38 6.54
C GLY A 13 10.00 1.56 5.79
N GLY A 14 11.23 1.42 5.30
CA GLY A 14 11.94 2.47 4.57
C GLY A 14 11.60 2.56 3.07
N MET A 15 12.49 3.21 2.31
CA MET A 15 12.32 3.43 0.87
C MET A 15 12.16 2.13 0.06
N ALA A 16 12.80 1.05 0.48
CA ALA A 16 12.68 -0.25 -0.17
C ALA A 16 11.27 -0.86 0.03
N THR A 17 10.68 -0.70 1.22
CA THR A 17 9.27 -1.05 1.48
C THR A 17 8.33 -0.20 0.63
N LYS A 18 8.51 1.12 0.61
CA LYS A 18 7.69 2.03 -0.21
C LYS A 18 7.72 1.66 -1.69
N ARG A 19 8.91 1.41 -2.25
CA ARG A 19 9.07 0.97 -3.64
C ARG A 19 8.39 -0.37 -3.92
N LEU A 20 8.41 -1.31 -2.98
CA LEU A 20 7.68 -2.57 -3.12
C LEU A 20 6.16 -2.31 -3.16
N ILE A 21 5.66 -1.47 -2.25
CA ILE A 21 4.25 -1.05 -2.20
C ILE A 21 3.83 -0.42 -3.53
N ASP A 22 4.55 0.60 -4.00
CA ASP A 22 4.16 1.35 -5.20
C ASP A 22 4.23 0.50 -6.47
N ASN A 23 5.32 -0.26 -6.66
CA ASN A 23 5.56 -0.97 -7.92
C ASN A 23 4.84 -2.32 -8.03
N VAL A 24 4.45 -2.92 -6.91
CA VAL A 24 3.77 -4.24 -6.90
C VAL A 24 2.32 -4.10 -6.47
N PHE A 25 2.07 -3.59 -5.27
CA PHE A 25 0.72 -3.59 -4.70
C PHE A 25 -0.15 -2.46 -5.28
N ALA A 26 0.32 -1.21 -5.24
CA ALA A 26 -0.44 -0.06 -5.74
C ALA A 26 -0.75 -0.20 -7.24
N ASN A 27 0.24 -0.62 -8.04
CA ASN A 27 0.07 -0.87 -9.46
C ASN A 27 -0.98 -1.96 -9.76
N LYS A 28 -1.00 -3.05 -8.99
CA LYS A 28 -1.91 -4.19 -9.25
C LYS A 28 -3.31 -4.00 -8.68
N LEU A 29 -3.44 -3.33 -7.54
CA LEU A 29 -4.74 -3.09 -6.89
C LEU A 29 -5.42 -1.82 -7.39
N ASN A 30 -4.63 -0.81 -7.78
CA ASN A 30 -5.00 0.41 -8.48
C ASN A 30 -6.42 0.95 -8.18
N ASN A 31 -6.66 1.37 -6.94
CA ASN A 31 -7.92 1.97 -6.54
C ASN A 31 -7.67 3.27 -5.74
N PRO A 32 -8.60 4.24 -5.80
CA PRO A 32 -8.40 5.55 -5.20
C PRO A 32 -8.36 5.53 -3.66
N ILE A 33 -8.91 4.50 -3.02
CA ILE A 33 -8.89 4.38 -1.56
C ILE A 33 -7.47 4.06 -1.09
N LEU A 34 -6.82 3.04 -1.69
CA LEU A 34 -5.45 2.65 -1.35
C LEU A 34 -4.39 3.61 -1.90
N ALA A 35 -4.67 4.32 -2.99
CA ALA A 35 -3.73 5.28 -3.60
C ALA A 35 -3.32 6.43 -2.66
N ARG A 36 -4.11 6.70 -1.61
CA ARG A 36 -3.82 7.73 -0.61
C ARG A 36 -2.63 7.41 0.28
N MET A 37 -2.31 6.12 0.48
CA MET A 37 -1.16 5.68 1.28
C MET A 37 -1.12 6.29 2.69
N GLU A 38 -2.29 6.39 3.32
CA GLU A 38 -2.49 6.85 4.70
C GLU A 38 -2.53 5.67 5.68
N ASP A 39 -2.50 5.93 6.99
CA ASP A 39 -2.53 4.91 8.04
C ASP A 39 -3.84 4.09 8.09
N SER A 40 -4.91 4.57 7.44
CA SER A 40 -6.17 3.84 7.36
C SER A 40 -6.92 4.16 6.06
N ALA A 41 -7.62 3.17 5.53
CA ALA A 41 -8.58 3.37 4.46
C ALA A 41 -9.84 4.03 5.01
N ILE A 42 -10.29 5.10 4.36
CA ILE A 42 -11.55 5.76 4.67
C ILE A 42 -12.63 5.30 3.68
N ILE A 43 -13.71 4.75 4.21
CA ILE A 43 -14.83 4.21 3.42
C ILE A 43 -16.12 4.87 3.88
N GLN A 44 -16.95 5.33 2.94
CA GLN A 44 -18.24 5.92 3.23
C GLN A 44 -19.35 4.94 2.83
N ILE A 45 -20.15 4.50 3.80
CA ILE A 45 -21.26 3.56 3.62
C ILE A 45 -22.47 4.16 4.34
N ASP A 46 -23.59 4.32 3.62
CA ASP A 46 -24.85 4.86 4.15
C ASP A 46 -24.71 6.19 4.91
N GLY A 47 -23.84 7.08 4.41
CA GLY A 47 -23.58 8.39 5.02
C GLY A 47 -22.66 8.35 6.25
N VAL A 48 -22.23 7.16 6.68
CA VAL A 48 -21.30 6.97 7.79
C VAL A 48 -19.89 6.79 7.26
N LYS A 49 -18.91 7.42 7.94
CA LYS A 49 -17.49 7.36 7.61
C LYS A 49 -16.79 6.32 8.49
N TYR A 50 -16.23 5.30 7.87
CA TYR A 50 -15.47 4.23 8.51
C TYR A 50 -13.98 4.39 8.26
N ALA A 51 -13.18 4.03 9.25
CA ALA A 51 -11.74 3.83 9.11
C ALA A 51 -11.43 2.34 9.25
N PHE A 52 -10.59 1.81 8.37
CA PHE A 52 -10.16 0.41 8.36
C PHE A 52 -8.64 0.33 8.16
N THR A 53 -7.95 -0.46 8.99
CA THR A 53 -6.49 -0.66 8.97
C THR A 53 -6.12 -2.12 9.07
#